data_AF-A0A2S6QEK0-F1
#
_entry.id   AF-A0A2S6QEK0-F1
#
_cell.length_a   1.000
_cell.length_b   1.000
_cell.length_c   1.000
_cell.angle_alpha   90.00
_cell.angle_beta   90.00
_cell.angle_gamma   90.00
#
_symmetry.space_group_name_H-M   'P 1'
#
loop_
_entity.id
_entity.type
_entity.pdbx_description
1 polymer ?
#
loop_
_entity_poly.entity_id
_entity_poly.type
_entity_poly.pdbx_seq_one_letter_code
_entity_poly.pdbx_strand_id
1 'polypeptide(L)' 'MSVDFGVSEPDSARSPRKSVLIGPDGKVVTTYDKVTPADHAGQVIDDLDNM' A
#
# COMPACT_ATOMS: atom_id res chain seq x y z
N MET A 1 -13.43 9.39 -5.58
CA MET A 1 -12.32 8.72 -6.29
C MET A 1 -11.44 7.93 -5.32
N SER A 2 -10.65 8.54 -4.43
CA SER A 2 -9.78 7.78 -3.49
C SER A 2 -10.51 7.11 -2.31
N VAL A 3 -11.67 7.66 -1.91
CA VAL A 3 -12.58 7.02 -0.92
C VAL A 3 -13.17 5.73 -1.48
N ASP A 4 -13.54 5.71 -2.77
CA ASP A 4 -14.13 4.54 -3.44
C ASP A 4 -13.17 3.34 -3.50
N PHE A 5 -11.86 3.61 -3.43
CA PHE A 5 -10.81 2.59 -3.38
C PHE A 5 -10.32 2.29 -1.94
N GLY A 6 -11.01 2.78 -0.91
CA GLY A 6 -10.63 2.54 0.49
C GLY A 6 -9.32 3.20 0.93
N VAL A 7 -8.80 4.13 0.14
CA VAL A 7 -7.57 4.85 0.44
C VAL A 7 -7.83 6.00 1.41
N SER A 8 -8.97 6.68 1.28
CA SER A 8 -9.31 7.87 2.09
C SER A 8 -10.60 7.65 2.86
N GLU A 9 -10.69 8.24 4.05
CA GLU A 9 -11.95 8.36 4.79
C GLU A 9 -12.75 9.57 4.28
N PRO A 10 -14.09 9.59 4.48
CA PRO A 10 -14.88 10.81 4.31
C PRO A 10 -14.24 11.96 5.09
N ASP A 11 -14.15 13.14 4.49
CA ASP A 11 -13.54 14.35 5.07
C ASP A 11 -12.01 14.33 5.25
N SER A 12 -11.30 13.34 4.71
CA SER A 12 -9.84 13.38 4.64
C SER A 12 -9.36 14.61 3.85
N ALA A 13 -8.64 15.52 4.51
CA ALA A 13 -8.07 16.72 3.87
C ALA A 13 -7.13 16.40 2.69
N ARG A 14 -6.54 15.20 2.70
CA ARG A 14 -5.79 14.60 1.60
C ARG A 14 -5.84 13.08 1.70
N SER A 15 -5.68 12.40 0.57
CA SER A 15 -5.51 10.95 0.58
C SER A 15 -4.20 10.55 1.27
N PRO A 16 -4.23 9.62 2.24
CA PRO A 16 -3.01 9.08 2.83
C PRO A 16 -2.22 8.26 1.80
N ARG A 17 -0.90 8.16 2.01
CA ARG A 17 -0.06 7.30 1.19
C ARG A 17 -0.29 5.85 1.59
N LYS A 18 -0.83 5.07 0.65
CA LYS A 18 -0.94 3.63 0.75
C LYS A 18 -0.21 2.98 -0.43
N SER A 19 0.33 1.79 -0.22
CA SER A 19 0.93 0.98 -1.29
C SER A 19 0.37 -0.44 -1.22
N VAL A 20 0.42 -1.17 -2.33
CA VAL A 20 0.03 -2.57 -2.41
C VAL A 20 1.07 -3.35 -3.19
N LEU A 21 1.38 -4.57 -2.75
CA LEU A 21 2.19 -5.53 -3.48
C LEU A 21 1.25 -6.46 -4.24
N ILE A 22 1.39 -6.51 -5.56
CA ILE A 22 0.57 -7.33 -6.45
C ILE A 22 1.42 -8.46 -6.99
N GLY A 23 0.98 -9.70 -6.78
CA GLY A 23 1.67 -10.89 -7.24
C GLY A 23 1.52 -11.14 -8.74
N PRO A 24 2.26 -12.12 -9.29
CA PRO A 24 2.25 -12.44 -10.72
C PRO A 24 0.88 -12.94 -11.23
N ASP A 25 0.01 -13.41 -10.34
CA ASP A 25 -1.37 -13.79 -10.65
C ASP A 25 -2.35 -12.61 -10.65
N GLY A 26 -1.85 -11.38 -10.44
CA GLY A 26 -2.63 -10.16 -10.39
C GLY A 26 -3.38 -9.94 -9.07
N LYS A 27 -3.14 -10.77 -8.04
CA LYS A 27 -3.79 -10.59 -6.73
C LYS A 27 -2.95 -9.75 -5.79
N VAL A 28 -3.62 -9.09 -4.86
CA VAL A 28 -2.97 -8.36 -3.77
C VAL A 28 -2.39 -9.38 -2.79
N VAL A 29 -1.10 -9.26 -2.53
CA VAL A 29 -0.36 -10.12 -1.60
C VAL A 29 -0.17 -9.42 -0.26
N THR A 30 0.20 -8.13 -0.30
CA THR A 30 0.39 -7.31 0.90
C THR A 30 -0.20 -5.92 0.69
N THR A 31 -0.81 -5.37 1.74
CA THR A 31 -1.32 -3.98 1.79
C THR A 31 -0.54 -3.17 2.82
N TYR A 32 -0.04 -2.00 2.42
CA TYR A 32 0.70 -1.07 3.27
C TYR A 32 -0.14 0.17 3.54
N ASP A 33 -0.96 0.12 4.60
CA ASP A 33 -1.86 1.21 4.99
C ASP A 33 -1.13 2.43 5.58
N LYS A 34 0.10 2.21 6.07
CA LYS A 34 0.95 3.26 6.64
C LYS A 34 2.36 3.14 6.06
N VAL A 35 2.71 4.10 5.22
CA VAL A 35 4.02 4.17 4.56
C VAL A 35 4.95 5.12 5.31
N THR A 36 6.03 4.59 5.89
CA THR A 36 7.16 5.39 6.39
C THR A 36 8.21 5.50 5.27
N PRO A 37 8.42 6.68 4.65
CA PRO A 37 9.19 6.78 3.41
C PRO A 37 10.63 6.25 3.49
N ALA A 38 11.27 6.35 4.65
CA ALA A 38 12.64 5.89 4.84
C ALA A 38 12.77 4.35 4.83
N ASP A 39 11.77 3.66 5.37
CA ASP A 39 11.84 2.21 5.63
C ASP A 39 11.09 1.40 4.57
N HIS A 40 10.14 2.05 3.88
CA HIS A 40 9.17 1.37 3.02
C HIS A 40 9.78 0.58 1.87
N ALA A 41 10.84 1.10 1.26
CA ALA A 41 11.49 0.41 0.14
C ALA A 41 12.12 -0.93 0.57
N GLY A 42 12.75 -0.96 1.74
CA GLY A 42 13.29 -2.19 2.31
C GLY A 42 12.19 -3.20 2.63
N GLN A 43 11.11 -2.74 3.29
CA GLN A 43 9.96 -3.59 3.62
C GLN A 43 9.33 -4.24 2.37
N VAL A 44 9.18 -3.48 1.28
CA VAL A 44 8.62 -4.02 0.02
C VAL A 44 9.51 -5.07 -0.60
N ILE A 45 10.83 -4.88 -0.58
CA ILE A 45 11.79 -5.86 -1.11
C ILE A 45 11.79 -7.12 -0.25
N ASP A 46 11.84 -6.97 1.07
CA ASP A 46 11.82 -8.10 2.00
C ASP A 46 10.52 -8.91 1.85
N ASP A 47 9.36 -8.25 1.73
CA ASP A 47 8.09 -8.95 1.51
C ASP A 47 8.04 -9.63 0.15
N LEU A 48 8.59 -9.02 -0.90
CA LEU A 48 8.67 -9.60 -2.25
C LEU A 48 9.57 -10.85 -2.29
N ASP A 49 10.70 -10.82 -1.61
CA ASP A 49 11.64 -11.95 -1.54
C ASP A 49 11.06 -13.13 -0.72
N ASN A 50 10.09 -12.85 0.17
CA ASN A 50 9.41 -13.85 1.00
C ASN A 50 8.07 -14.36 0.42
N MET A 51 7.73 -13.98 -0.81
CA MET A 51 6.55 -14.49 -1.55
C MET A 51 6.77 -15.87 -2.16
#